data_AF-A0A1Y5LRI8-F1
#
_entry.id   AF-A0A1Y5LRI8-F1
#
_cell.length_a   1.000
_cell.length_b   1.000
_cell.length_c   1.000
_cell.angle_alpha   90.00
_cell.angle_beta   90.00
_cell.angle_gamma   90.00
#
_symmetry.space_group_name_H-M   'P 1'
#
loop_
_entity.id
_entity.type
_entity.pdbx_description
1 polymer ?
#
loop_
_entity_poly.entity_id
_entity_poly.type
_entity_poly.pdbx_seq_one_letter_code
_entity_poly.pdbx_strand_id
1 'polypeptide(L)'
;MANDGWEYWRVTPVTRGGSEWLAVTRPGARAAIDRHKMWSLVPNRMIFLANWFLTEDYWREDEANSWAYENLDIEEARGVALEVPAVSVEGIARLTHPESCLTLDQIDRYTVEKVLGKRASNSLSARC
;
A
#
# COMPACT_ATOMS: atom_id res chain seq x y z
N MET A 1 -7.11 18.62 8.53
CA MET A 1 -5.95 18.63 7.62
C MET A 1 -6.45 18.17 6.27
N ALA A 2 -6.09 18.84 5.18
CA ALA A 2 -6.52 18.44 3.84
C ALA A 2 -6.04 17.01 3.60
N ASN A 3 -6.97 16.10 3.31
CA ASN A 3 -6.61 14.78 2.84
C ASN A 3 -5.95 15.00 1.48
N ASP A 4 -4.66 14.66 1.30
CA ASP A 4 -3.86 14.93 0.09
C ASP A 4 -4.33 14.12 -1.17
N GLY A 5 -5.59 13.69 -1.15
CA GLY A 5 -6.25 12.84 -2.11
C GLY A 5 -5.94 11.35 -1.90
N TRP A 6 -5.43 10.96 -0.72
CA TRP A 6 -5.16 9.58 -0.36
C TRP A 6 -6.38 8.92 0.29
N GLU A 7 -6.58 7.66 -0.05
CA GLU A 7 -7.43 6.75 0.71
C GLU A 7 -6.57 5.63 1.26
N TYR A 8 -6.92 5.16 2.45
CA TYR A 8 -6.13 4.19 3.20
C TYR A 8 -6.91 2.88 3.32
N TRP A 9 -6.20 1.77 3.19
CA TRP A 9 -6.80 0.44 3.14
C TRP A 9 -6.03 -0.51 4.04
N ARG A 10 -6.74 -1.15 4.97
CA ARG A 10 -6.28 -2.38 5.59
C ARG A 10 -6.54 -3.52 4.61
N VAL A 11 -5.49 -4.25 4.27
CA VAL A 11 -5.58 -5.34 3.30
C VAL A 11 -5.22 -6.63 4.01
N THR A 12 -6.21 -7.50 4.17
CA THR A 12 -6.06 -8.79 4.86
C THR A 12 -6.34 -9.93 3.90
N PRO A 13 -5.62 -11.06 4.01
CA PRO A 13 -5.85 -12.18 3.12
C PRO A 13 -7.19 -12.84 3.46
N VAL A 14 -7.99 -13.17 2.45
CA VAL A 14 -9.28 -13.87 2.65
C VAL A 14 -9.06 -15.29 3.17
N THR A 15 -7.93 -15.91 2.82
CA THR A 15 -7.51 -17.22 3.33
C THR A 15 -6.37 -17.06 4.33
N ARG A 16 -6.34 -17.91 5.37
CA ARG A 16 -5.28 -17.87 6.39
C ARG A 16 -3.91 -18.12 5.75
N GLY A 17 -2.96 -17.20 5.96
CA GLY A 17 -1.55 -17.38 5.60
C GLY A 17 -0.91 -16.25 4.80
N GLY A 18 -1.68 -15.28 4.30
CA GLY A 18 -1.12 -14.09 3.65
C GLY A 18 -0.60 -13.04 4.64
N SER A 19 0.28 -12.16 4.17
CA SER A 19 0.76 -10.99 4.93
C SER A 19 -0.26 -9.87 4.91
N GLU A 20 -0.56 -9.28 6.06
CA GLU A 20 -1.38 -8.07 6.13
C GLU A 20 -0.62 -6.86 5.58
N TRP A 21 -1.32 -6.00 4.84
CA TRP A 21 -0.77 -4.77 4.31
C TRP A 21 -1.56 -3.54 4.77
N LEU A 22 -0.85 -2.43 4.91
CA LEU A 22 -1.43 -1.10 4.78
C LEU A 22 -1.20 -0.65 3.34
N ALA A 23 -2.28 -0.46 2.58
CA ALA A 23 -2.23 0.05 1.23
C ALA A 23 -2.86 1.44 1.13
N VAL A 24 -2.52 2.16 0.07
CA VAL A 24 -3.13 3.45 -0.26
C VAL A 24 -3.45 3.54 -1.74
N THR A 25 -4.54 4.25 -2.05
CA THR A 25 -4.92 4.65 -3.41
C THR A 25 -4.95 6.16 -3.50
N ARG A 26 -4.87 6.69 -4.72
CA ARG A 26 -4.93 8.14 -4.98
C ARG A 26 -5.97 8.47 -6.05
N PRO A 27 -7.28 8.37 -5.75
CA PRO A 27 -8.34 8.57 -6.75
C PRO A 27 -8.31 9.97 -7.40
N GLY A 28 -7.83 10.98 -6.67
CA GLY A 28 -7.66 12.35 -7.16
C GLY A 28 -6.41 12.59 -8.02
N ALA A 29 -5.61 11.55 -8.33
CA ALA A 29 -4.39 11.72 -9.11
C ALA A 29 -4.66 12.21 -10.54
N ARG A 30 -3.75 13.04 -11.06
CA ARG A 30 -3.85 13.59 -12.42
C ARG A 30 -3.60 12.53 -13.49
N ALA A 31 -2.61 11.66 -13.27
CA ALA A 31 -2.30 10.58 -14.20
C ALA A 31 -3.32 9.45 -14.04
N ALA A 32 -3.85 8.94 -15.15
CA ALA A 32 -4.85 7.87 -15.12
C ALA A 32 -4.33 6.61 -14.42
N ILE A 33 -3.07 6.23 -14.68
CA ILE A 33 -2.46 5.07 -14.04
C ILE A 33 -2.36 5.23 -12.52
N ASP A 34 -2.07 6.43 -12.01
CA ASP A 34 -1.94 6.67 -10.57
C ASP A 34 -3.28 6.65 -9.83
N ARG A 35 -4.41 6.81 -10.55
CA ARG A 35 -5.74 6.59 -9.96
C ARG A 35 -6.07 5.11 -9.78
N HIS A 36 -5.40 4.25 -10.54
CA HIS A 36 -5.62 2.81 -10.56
C HIS A 36 -4.60 2.06 -9.70
N LYS A 37 -3.44 2.65 -9.39
CA LYS A 37 -2.44 2.01 -8.54
C LYS A 37 -2.87 1.92 -7.08
N MET A 38 -2.50 0.81 -6.46
CA MET A 38 -2.33 0.70 -5.02
C MET A 38 -0.83 0.74 -4.67
N TRP A 39 -0.47 1.49 -3.64
CA TRP A 39 0.86 1.44 -3.03
C TRP A 39 0.77 0.80 -1.64
N SER A 40 1.61 -0.18 -1.34
CA SER A 40 1.64 -0.84 -0.04
C SER A 40 2.84 -0.43 0.80
N LEU A 41 2.64 -0.32 2.12
CA LEU A 41 3.69 0.01 3.07
C LEU A 41 4.79 -1.06 3.07
N VAL A 42 6.03 -0.61 2.96
CA VAL A 42 7.26 -1.39 3.18
C VAL A 42 7.95 -0.80 4.41
N PRO A 43 7.64 -1.30 5.63
CA PRO A 43 8.04 -0.61 6.86
C PRO A 43 9.55 -0.46 7.02
N ASN A 44 10.31 -1.52 6.74
CA ASN A 44 11.78 -1.56 6.78
C ASN A 44 12.46 -0.63 5.76
N ARG A 45 11.70 0.01 4.87
CA ARG A 45 12.19 1.02 3.92
C ARG A 45 11.53 2.39 4.10
N MET A 46 10.57 2.53 5.02
CA MET A 46 9.85 3.78 5.29
C MET A 46 9.17 4.39 4.06
N ILE A 47 8.70 3.53 3.15
CA ILE A 47 8.03 3.91 1.90
C ILE A 47 6.75 3.13 1.67
N PHE A 48 5.86 3.72 0.87
CA PHE A 48 4.82 3.02 0.14
C PHE A 48 5.35 2.73 -1.27
N LEU A 49 5.33 1.46 -1.67
CA LEU A 49 5.80 1.00 -2.99
C LEU A 49 4.61 0.51 -3.81
N ALA A 50 4.59 0.83 -5.11
CA ALA A 50 3.53 0.37 -6.00
C ALA A 50 3.43 -1.16 -5.95
N ASN A 51 2.21 -1.65 -5.76
CA ASN A 51 1.94 -3.06 -5.56
C ASN A 51 1.04 -3.56 -6.68
N TRP A 52 1.66 -4.18 -7.69
CA TRP A 52 0.97 -4.59 -8.91
C TRP A 52 -0.06 -5.71 -8.65
N PHE A 53 0.19 -6.63 -7.72
CA PHE A 53 -0.75 -7.72 -7.45
C PHE A 53 -1.94 -7.27 -6.58
N LEU A 54 -1.76 -6.33 -5.64
CA LEU A 54 -2.90 -5.71 -4.97
C LEU A 54 -3.67 -4.79 -5.92
N THR A 55 -2.97 -4.11 -6.83
CA THR A 55 -3.63 -3.31 -7.88
C THR A 55 -4.51 -4.21 -8.76
N GLU A 56 -3.98 -5.31 -9.28
CA GLU A 56 -4.75 -6.26 -10.09
C GLU A 56 -5.95 -6.84 -9.34
N ASP A 57 -5.76 -7.25 -8.08
CA ASP A 57 -6.81 -7.87 -7.27
C ASP A 57 -7.91 -6.87 -6.88
N TYR A 58 -7.56 -5.63 -6.51
CA TYR A 58 -8.52 -4.61 -6.11
C TYR A 58 -9.49 -4.22 -7.23
N TRP A 59 -9.03 -4.25 -8.49
CA TRP A 59 -9.83 -3.86 -9.65
C TRP A 59 -10.44 -5.04 -10.40
N ARG A 60 -10.36 -6.26 -9.85
CA ARG A 60 -10.97 -7.42 -10.46
C ARG A 60 -12.50 -7.35 -10.30
N GLU A 61 -13.23 -7.43 -11.41
CA GLU A 61 -14.71 -7.33 -11.41
C GLU A 61 -15.41 -8.70 -11.35
N ASP A 62 -14.76 -9.77 -11.86
CA ASP A 62 -15.43 -11.04 -12.19
C ASP A 62 -15.07 -12.24 -11.29
N GLU A 63 -14.11 -12.10 -10.37
CA GLU A 63 -13.73 -13.20 -9.46
C GLU A 63 -13.64 -12.71 -8.00
N ALA A 64 -13.73 -13.66 -7.06
CA ALA A 64 -13.54 -13.34 -5.66
C ALA A 64 -12.11 -12.87 -5.39
N ASN A 65 -11.97 -11.69 -4.81
CA ASN A 65 -10.67 -11.14 -4.43
C ASN A 65 -9.94 -12.07 -3.47
N SER A 66 -8.63 -12.20 -3.68
CA SER A 66 -7.73 -12.91 -2.76
C SER A 66 -7.55 -12.14 -1.44
N TRP A 67 -7.85 -10.84 -1.47
CA TRP A 67 -7.71 -9.91 -0.35
C TRP A 67 -9.03 -9.23 0.00
N ALA A 68 -9.24 -9.01 1.29
CA ALA A 68 -10.29 -8.16 1.81
C ALA A 68 -9.72 -6.75 2.04
N TYR A 69 -10.47 -5.74 1.59
CA TYR A 69 -10.08 -4.34 1.66
C TYR A 69 -11.04 -3.59 2.59
N GLU A 70 -10.51 -3.11 3.70
CA GLU A 70 -11.24 -2.27 4.66
C GLU A 70 -10.72 -0.84 4.56
N ASN A 71 -11.61 0.12 4.28
CA ASN A 71 -11.25 1.53 4.20
C ASN A 71 -11.00 2.08 5.60
N LEU A 72 -9.90 2.81 5.77
CA LEU A 72 -9.49 3.40 7.05
C LEU A 72 -9.49 4.92 6.97
N ASP A 73 -9.76 5.56 8.10
CA ASP A 73 -9.36 6.94 8.30
C ASP A 73 -7.84 7.08 8.51
N ILE A 74 -7.35 8.32 8.52
CA ILE A 74 -5.91 8.59 8.64
C ILE A 74 -5.33 8.18 10.01
N GLU A 75 -6.09 8.29 11.10
CA GLU A 75 -5.60 7.91 12.43
C GLU A 75 -5.55 6.39 12.57
N GLU A 76 -6.56 5.69 12.06
CA GLU A 76 -6.58 4.22 11.95
C GLU A 76 -5.41 3.72 11.09
N ALA A 77 -5.18 4.33 9.92
CA ALA A 77 -4.07 3.98 9.04
C ALA A 77 -2.70 4.14 9.72
N ARG A 78 -2.53 5.18 10.56
CA ARG A 78 -1.31 5.36 11.37
C ARG A 78 -1.14 4.28 12.43
N GLY A 79 -2.25 3.82 13.03
CA GLY A 79 -2.24 2.67 13.94
C GLY A 79 -1.79 1.40 13.22
N VAL A 80 -2.46 1.07 12.11
CA VAL A 80 -2.15 -0.12 11.29
C VAL A 80 -0.71 -0.09 10.77
N ALA A 81 -0.16 1.08 10.40
CA ALA A 81 1.23 1.20 9.98
C ALA A 81 2.23 0.65 11.02
N LEU A 82 1.89 0.73 12.32
CA LEU A 82 2.69 0.21 13.42
C LEU A 82 2.44 -1.28 13.71
N GLU A 83 1.47 -1.90 13.06
CA GLU A 83 1.16 -3.34 13.16
C GLU A 83 1.68 -4.13 11.96
N VAL A 84 1.76 -3.50 10.78
CA VAL A 84 2.20 -4.17 9.54
C VAL A 84 3.62 -4.73 9.69
N PRO A 85 3.82 -6.05 9.42
CA PRO A 85 5.11 -6.70 9.54
C PRO A 85 6.12 -6.17 8.51
N ALA A 86 7.41 -6.35 8.78
CA ALA A 86 8.45 -6.02 7.81
C ALA A 86 8.32 -6.91 6.55
N VAL A 87 8.56 -6.32 5.38
CA VAL A 87 8.51 -7.04 4.11
C VAL A 87 9.87 -7.67 3.83
N SER A 88 9.88 -8.96 3.49
CA SER A 88 11.11 -9.69 3.14
C SER A 88 11.76 -9.14 1.87
N VAL A 89 13.05 -9.44 1.67
CA VAL A 89 13.77 -9.03 0.44
C VAL A 89 13.12 -9.64 -0.80
N GLU A 90 12.68 -10.89 -0.73
CA GLU A 90 11.94 -11.56 -1.80
C GLU A 90 10.59 -10.89 -2.08
N GLY A 91 9.87 -10.48 -1.04
CA GLY A 91 8.62 -9.72 -1.18
C GLY A 91 8.83 -8.38 -1.87
N ILE A 92 9.88 -7.64 -1.50
CA ILE A 92 10.25 -6.40 -2.17
C ILE A 92 10.65 -6.66 -3.62
N ALA A 93 11.45 -7.69 -3.89
CA ALA A 93 11.84 -8.07 -5.24
C ALA A 93 10.61 -8.38 -6.11
N ARG A 94 9.62 -9.09 -5.57
CA ARG A 94 8.36 -9.36 -6.29
C ARG A 94 7.58 -8.09 -6.63
N LEU A 95 7.55 -7.10 -5.73
CA LEU A 95 6.90 -5.80 -5.99
C LEU A 95 7.59 -5.03 -7.12
N THR A 96 8.93 -5.15 -7.24
CA THR A 96 9.70 -4.44 -8.26
C THR A 96 9.77 -5.15 -9.61
N HIS A 97 9.21 -6.35 -9.74
CA HIS A 97 9.14 -7.11 -10.98
C HIS A 97 7.67 -7.39 -11.32
N PRO A 98 6.95 -6.42 -11.90
CA PRO A 98 5.55 -6.59 -12.23
C PRO A 98 5.36 -7.66 -13.31
N GLU A 99 4.41 -8.56 -13.07
CA GLU A 99 4.04 -9.62 -14.03
C GLU A 99 2.76 -9.27 -14.80
N SER A 100 1.97 -8.32 -14.29
CA SER A 100 0.74 -7.81 -14.90
C SER A 100 0.42 -6.38 -14.44
N CYS A 101 -0.57 -5.74 -15.09
CA CYS A 101 -1.20 -4.44 -14.80
C CYS A 101 -0.32 -3.18 -14.74
N LEU A 102 0.94 -3.29 -14.33
CA LEU A 102 1.92 -2.22 -14.26
C LEU A 102 3.15 -2.57 -15.09
N THR A 103 3.81 -1.56 -15.62
CA THR A 103 5.15 -1.70 -16.22
C THR A 103 6.24 -1.35 -15.20
N LEU A 104 7.49 -1.73 -15.48
CA LEU A 104 8.61 -1.44 -14.57
C LEU A 104 8.77 0.06 -14.27
N ASP A 105 8.54 0.94 -15.25
CA ASP A 105 8.58 2.39 -15.09
C ASP A 105 7.41 2.95 -14.26
N GLN A 106 6.34 2.16 -14.09
CA GLN A 106 5.19 2.52 -13.26
C GLN A 106 5.35 2.06 -11.81
N ILE A 107 6.42 1.33 -11.46
CA ILE A 107 6.74 0.99 -10.08
C ILE A 107 7.39 2.18 -9.38
N ASP A 108 6.55 3.07 -8.88
CA ASP A 108 6.94 4.25 -8.11
C ASP A 108 6.71 4.09 -6.61
N ARG A 109 7.16 5.09 -5.85
CA ARG A 109 7.13 5.07 -4.39
C ARG A 109 6.85 6.43 -3.78
N TYR A 110 6.25 6.41 -2.60
CA TYR A 110 5.99 7.57 -1.75
C TYR A 110 6.63 7.35 -0.37
N THR A 111 7.11 8.42 0.26
CA THR A 111 7.62 8.32 1.63
C THR A 111 6.46 8.18 2.62
N VAL A 112 6.68 7.48 3.74
CA VAL A 112 5.70 7.41 4.83
C VAL A 112 5.36 8.80 5.35
N GLU A 113 6.33 9.70 5.46
CA GLU A 113 6.08 11.08 5.88
C GLU A 113 5.10 11.81 4.95
N LYS A 114 5.17 11.56 3.63
CA LYS A 114 4.27 12.18 2.66
C LYS A 114 2.84 11.62 2.73
N VAL A 115 2.70 10.33 3.06
CA VAL A 115 1.39 9.64 3.05
C VAL A 115 0.71 9.69 4.42
N LEU A 116 1.44 9.43 5.50
CA LEU A 116 0.90 9.34 6.87
C LEU A 116 1.29 10.52 7.76
N GLY A 117 2.21 11.38 7.29
CA GLY A 117 2.70 12.53 8.05
C GLY A 117 3.94 12.21 8.91
N LYS A 118 4.63 13.28 9.32
CA LYS A 118 5.89 13.21 10.07
C LYS A 118 5.80 12.44 11.38
N ARG A 119 4.69 12.58 12.12
CA ARG A 119 4.50 11.89 13.40
C ARG A 119 4.51 10.37 13.23
N ALA A 120 3.76 9.87 12.23
CA ALA A 120 3.68 8.45 11.93
C ALA A 120 5.03 7.91 11.43
N SER A 121 5.72 8.69 10.57
CA SER A 121 7.07 8.36 10.11
C SER A 121 8.04 8.19 11.28
N ASN A 122 8.03 9.11 12.24
CA ASN A 122 8.90 9.02 13.42
C ASN A 122 8.57 7.80 14.29
N SER A 123 7.29 7.53 14.54
CA SER A 123 6.86 6.36 15.32
C SER A 123 7.27 5.04 14.65
N LEU A 124 7.09 4.96 13.32
CA LEU A 124 7.45 3.77 12.56
C LEU A 124 8.98 3.58 12.49
N SER A 125 9.73 4.66 12.35
CA SER A 125 11.20 4.62 12.39
C SER A 125 11.75 4.21 13.76
N ALA A 126 11.04 4.50 14.86
CA ALA A 126 11.43 4.06 16.19
C ALA A 126 11.12 2.57 16.45
N ARG A 127 10.25 1.98 15.63
CA ARG A 127 9.85 0.56 15.69
C ARG A 127 10.81 -0.35 14.93
N CYS A 128 11.35 0.12 13.79
CA CYS A 128 12.19 -0.65 12.87
C CYS A 128 13.68 -0.52 13.16
#